data_AF-A0A2H8TEY2-F1
#
_entry.id   AF-A0A2H8TEY2-F1
#
_cell.length_a   1.000
_cell.length_b   1.000
_cell.length_c   1.000
_cell.angle_alpha   90.00
_cell.angle_beta   90.00
_cell.angle_gamma   90.00
#
_symmetry.space_group_name_H-M   'P 1'
#
loop_
_entity.id
_entity.type
_entity.pdbx_description
1 polymer ?
#
loop_
_entity_poly.entity_id
_entity_poly.type
_entity_poly.pdbx_seq_one_letter_code
_entity_poly.pdbx_strand_id
1 'polypeptide(L)'
;MLLFVQNLEYYMFEEVIETQWQAFTSAIQYKVKNVDELLDEQQKFLNLCLKNCMVTNPDLMKSSRYLLELCTEFSDYILLSKSHLNHLKLDFEKSIQILENKFTAAMIDLLKCIRKMSRLDSGNIIYNFLYRMDFNGMYTEQINMDDTILYT
;
A
#
# COMPACT_ATOMS: atom_id res chain seq x y z
N MET A 1 9.25 -6.70 1.65
CA MET A 1 9.05 -5.89 2.87
C MET A 1 9.55 -4.46 2.75
N LEU A 2 10.86 -4.18 2.77
CA LEU A 2 11.39 -2.79 2.75
C LEU A 2 10.87 -1.97 1.56
N LEU A 3 10.96 -2.52 0.34
CA LEU A 3 10.48 -1.87 -0.88
C LEU A 3 8.98 -1.54 -0.82
N PHE A 4 8.18 -2.38 -0.15
CA PHE A 4 6.76 -2.12 0.03
C PHE A 4 6.53 -0.90 0.92
N VAL A 5 7.20 -0.83 2.08
CA VAL A 5 7.05 0.30 3.01
C VAL A 5 7.48 1.60 2.33
N GLN A 6 8.61 1.60 1.63
CA GLN A 6 9.11 2.78 0.90
C GLN A 6 8.14 3.26 -0.18
N ASN A 7 7.60 2.34 -0.99
CA ASN A 7 6.63 2.71 -2.03
C ASN A 7 5.30 3.17 -1.46
N LEU A 8 4.87 2.61 -0.32
CA LEU A 8 3.63 3.01 0.36
C LEU A 8 3.77 4.42 0.92
N GLU A 9 4.91 4.72 1.56
CA GLU A 9 5.25 6.05 2.05
C GLU A 9 5.30 7.07 0.91
N TYR A 10 6.06 6.78 -0.15
CA TYR A 10 6.17 7.64 -1.32
C TYR A 10 4.80 7.93 -1.95
N TYR A 11 3.96 6.90 -2.09
CA TYR A 11 2.60 7.05 -2.58
C TYR A 11 1.78 8.03 -1.74
N MET A 12 1.76 7.84 -0.41
CA MET A 12 0.94 8.67 0.48
C MET A 12 1.42 10.12 0.54
N PHE A 13 2.73 10.34 0.66
CA PHE A 13 3.26 11.69 0.85
C PHE A 13 3.39 12.46 -0.47
N GLU A 14 4.08 11.90 -1.46
CA GLU A 14 4.44 12.62 -2.69
C GLU A 14 3.32 12.58 -3.73
N GLU A 15 2.67 11.44 -3.93
CA GLU A 15 1.65 11.33 -4.99
C GLU A 15 0.26 11.76 -4.55
N VAL A 16 -0.07 11.59 -3.27
CA VAL A 16 -1.38 11.97 -2.73
C VAL A 16 -1.31 13.31 -2.00
N ILE A 17 -0.64 13.39 -0.86
CA ILE A 17 -0.72 14.58 0.02
C ILE A 17 -0.17 15.82 -0.69
N GLU A 18 1.02 15.74 -1.27
CA GLU A 18 1.66 16.88 -1.92
C GLU A 18 0.87 17.36 -3.15
N THR A 19 0.37 16.45 -3.98
CA THR A 19 -0.45 16.84 -5.16
C THR A 19 -1.76 17.50 -4.77
N GLN A 20 -2.45 16.99 -3.73
CA GLN A 20 -3.67 17.60 -3.23
C GLN A 20 -3.39 18.95 -2.56
N TRP A 21 -2.27 19.10 -1.87
CA TRP A 21 -1.85 20.35 -1.25
C TRP A 21 -1.57 21.44 -2.29
N GLN A 22 -0.88 21.11 -3.37
CA GLN A 22 -0.64 22.00 -4.50
C GLN A 22 -1.95 22.43 -5.18
N ALA A 23 -2.90 21.50 -5.34
CA ALA A 23 -4.22 21.83 -5.89
C ALA A 23 -5.02 22.76 -4.97
N PHE A 24 -4.99 22.52 -3.67
CA PHE A 24 -5.66 23.34 -2.66
C PHE A 24 -5.09 24.76 -2.60
N THR A 25 -3.76 24.89 -2.51
CA THR A 25 -3.08 26.20 -2.47
C THR A 25 -3.32 27.01 -3.75
N SER A 26 -3.31 26.36 -4.92
CA SER A 26 -3.69 27.01 -6.18
C SER A 26 -5.15 27.48 -6.17
N ALA A 27 -6.07 26.69 -5.63
CA ALA A 27 -7.47 27.09 -5.53
C ALA A 27 -7.65 28.31 -4.61
N ILE A 28 -6.95 28.35 -3.46
CA ILE A 28 -6.95 29.51 -2.56
C ILE A 28 -6.43 30.75 -3.30
N GLN A 29 -5.36 30.63 -4.06
CA GLN A 29 -4.72 31.78 -4.70
C GLN A 29 -5.55 32.38 -5.84
N TYR A 30 -6.23 31.55 -6.64
CA TYR A 30 -6.84 31.99 -7.89
C TYR A 30 -8.37 31.92 -7.94
N LYS A 31 -8.99 31.09 -7.11
CA LYS A 31 -10.43 30.77 -7.20
C LYS A 31 -11.24 31.30 -6.02
N VAL A 32 -10.76 31.11 -4.80
CA VAL A 32 -11.50 31.37 -3.55
C VAL A 32 -11.69 32.88 -3.34
N LYS A 33 -12.93 33.30 -3.11
CA LYS A 33 -13.30 34.72 -2.91
C LYS A 33 -13.86 35.02 -1.52
N ASN A 34 -14.30 34.01 -0.79
CA ASN A 34 -14.94 34.15 0.52
C ASN A 34 -14.62 32.96 1.43
N VAL A 35 -15.06 33.05 2.69
CA VAL A 35 -14.78 32.04 3.73
C VAL A 35 -15.48 30.71 3.43
N ASP A 36 -16.70 30.74 2.89
CA ASP A 36 -17.44 29.51 2.60
C ASP A 36 -16.75 28.70 1.49
N GLU A 37 -16.30 29.37 0.43
CA GLU A 37 -15.50 28.74 -0.64
C GLU A 37 -14.16 28.19 -0.14
N LEU A 38 -13.54 28.85 0.85
CA LEU A 38 -12.32 28.34 1.48
C LEU A 38 -12.59 27.03 2.23
N LEU A 39 -13.68 26.99 3.01
CA LEU A 39 -14.08 25.79 3.76
C LEU A 39 -14.42 24.64 2.82
N ASP A 40 -15.09 24.92 1.70
CA ASP A 40 -15.41 23.91 0.68
C ASP A 40 -14.14 23.31 0.06
N GLU A 41 -13.17 24.14 -0.36
CA GLU A 41 -11.90 23.65 -0.91
C GLU A 41 -11.06 22.91 0.14
N GLN A 42 -11.09 23.33 1.41
CA GLN A 42 -10.42 22.61 2.51
C GLN A 42 -11.05 21.23 2.73
N GLN A 43 -12.38 21.16 2.77
CA GLN A 43 -13.10 19.89 2.95
C GLN A 43 -12.83 18.94 1.78
N LYS A 44 -12.79 19.48 0.56
CA LYS A 44 -12.42 18.74 -0.64
C LYS A 44 -10.99 18.21 -0.56
N PHE A 45 -10.01 19.03 -0.18
CA PHE A 45 -8.63 18.60 0.05
C PHE A 45 -8.55 17.42 1.01
N LEU A 46 -9.18 17.55 2.19
CA LEU A 46 -9.17 16.49 3.20
C LEU A 46 -9.84 15.20 2.70
N ASN A 47 -11.00 15.31 2.05
CA ASN A 47 -11.72 14.17 1.51
C ASN A 47 -10.90 13.43 0.44
N LEU A 48 -10.21 14.17 -0.43
CA LEU A 48 -9.36 13.58 -1.46
C LEU A 48 -8.12 12.91 -0.86
N CYS A 49 -7.47 13.52 0.14
CA CYS A 49 -6.36 12.90 0.86
C CYS A 49 -6.78 11.58 1.53
N LEU A 50 -7.91 11.57 2.25
CA LEU A 50 -8.42 10.38 2.92
C LEU A 50 -8.85 9.28 1.92
N LYS A 51 -9.49 9.68 0.82
CA LYS A 51 -9.90 8.74 -0.25
C LYS A 51 -8.68 8.11 -0.90
N ASN A 52 -7.74 8.95 -1.36
CA ASN A 52 -6.62 8.51 -2.19
C ASN A 52 -5.52 7.83 -1.37
N CYS A 53 -5.29 8.18 -0.10
CA CYS A 53 -4.39 7.42 0.78
C CYS A 53 -4.93 6.03 1.18
N MET A 54 -6.01 5.56 0.54
CA MET A 54 -6.66 4.27 0.79
C MET A 54 -7.35 4.17 2.17
N VAL A 55 -7.37 5.25 2.96
CA VAL A 55 -7.83 5.27 4.37
C VAL A 55 -9.33 5.06 4.51
N THR A 56 -10.10 5.50 3.52
CA THR A 56 -11.57 5.33 3.53
C THR A 56 -12.03 3.95 3.09
N ASN A 57 -11.15 3.13 2.50
CA ASN A 57 -11.50 1.78 2.11
C ASN A 57 -11.07 0.78 3.22
N PRO A 58 -12.03 0.14 3.90
CA PRO A 58 -11.71 -0.74 5.03
C PRO A 58 -10.92 -1.98 4.61
N ASP A 59 -11.09 -2.48 3.39
CA ASP A 59 -10.39 -3.67 2.91
C ASP A 59 -8.92 -3.35 2.61
N LEU A 60 -8.65 -2.24 1.91
CA LEU A 60 -7.29 -1.77 1.67
C LEU A 60 -6.58 -1.40 2.98
N MET A 61 -7.28 -0.75 3.91
CA MET A 61 -6.68 -0.41 5.20
C MET A 61 -6.34 -1.63 6.04
N LYS A 62 -7.21 -2.65 6.08
CA LYS A 62 -6.93 -3.91 6.77
C LYS A 62 -5.74 -4.61 6.12
N SER A 63 -5.71 -4.69 4.80
CA SER A 63 -4.64 -5.35 4.05
C SER A 63 -3.29 -4.65 4.24
N SER A 64 -3.25 -3.32 4.13
CA SER A 64 -2.03 -2.52 4.34
C SER A 64 -1.54 -2.60 5.79
N ARG A 65 -2.45 -2.57 6.77
CA ARG A 65 -2.09 -2.76 8.18
C ARG A 65 -1.46 -4.12 8.41
N TYR A 66 -2.08 -5.19 7.91
CA TYR A 66 -1.56 -6.55 8.08
C TYR A 66 -0.17 -6.71 7.47
N LEU A 67 0.09 -6.12 6.29
CA LEU A 67 1.43 -6.10 5.69
C LEU A 67 2.47 -5.36 6.55
N LEU A 68 2.09 -4.24 7.18
CA LEU A 68 2.98 -3.53 8.11
C LEU A 68 3.24 -4.33 9.38
N GLU A 69 2.22 -5.02 9.92
CA GLU A 69 2.36 -5.92 11.07
C GLU A 69 3.34 -7.07 10.76
N LEU A 70 3.25 -7.69 9.58
CA LEU A 70 4.22 -8.70 9.14
C LEU A 70 5.64 -8.14 9.01
N CYS A 71 5.80 -6.90 8.52
CA CYS A 71 7.11 -6.23 8.49
C CYS A 71 7.68 -6.06 9.92
N THR A 72 6.85 -5.69 10.89
CA THR A 72 7.25 -5.57 12.29
C THR A 72 7.59 -6.92 12.90
N GLU A 73 6.76 -7.96 12.70
CA GLU A 73 7.03 -9.34 13.15
C GLU A 73 8.38 -9.83 12.62
N PHE A 74 8.67 -9.57 11.34
CA PHE A 74 9.97 -9.89 10.75
C PHE A 74 11.13 -9.10 11.37
N SER A 75 10.97 -7.79 11.56
CA SER A 75 12.00 -6.97 12.20
C SER A 75 12.32 -7.45 13.62
N ASP A 76 11.29 -7.72 14.42
CA ASP A 76 11.43 -8.23 15.78
C ASP A 76 12.12 -9.60 15.79
N TYR A 77 11.72 -10.50 14.88
CA TYR A 77 12.36 -11.80 14.73
C TYR A 77 13.85 -11.69 14.42
N ILE A 78 14.23 -10.85 13.45
CA ILE A 78 15.63 -10.63 13.06
C ILE A 78 16.45 -10.01 14.20
N LEU A 79 15.84 -9.12 15.00
CA LEU A 79 16.51 -8.50 16.14
C LEU A 79 16.75 -9.52 17.27
N LEU A 80 15.75 -10.34 17.58
CA LEU A 80 15.83 -11.37 18.63
C LEU A 80 16.74 -12.54 18.22
N SER A 81 16.79 -12.90 16.93
CA SER A 81 17.67 -13.97 16.45
C SER A 81 19.15 -13.59 16.52
N LYS A 82 19.49 -12.29 16.42
CA LYS A 82 20.86 -11.79 16.56
C LYS A 82 21.44 -12.03 17.96
N SER A 83 20.61 -12.15 19.00
CA SER A 83 21.08 -12.42 20.37
C SER A 83 21.25 -13.92 20.69
N HIS A 84 20.75 -14.84 19.85
CA HIS A 84 20.78 -16.29 20.07
C HIS A 84 21.47 -17.06 18.91
N LEU A 85 22.74 -16.76 18.64
CA LEU A 85 23.40 -17.13 17.38
C LEU A 85 23.98 -18.55 17.25
N ASN A 86 23.95 -19.43 18.26
CA ASN A 86 24.82 -20.62 18.21
C ASN A 86 24.17 -22.00 18.00
N HIS A 87 22.83 -22.18 17.98
CA HIS A 87 22.29 -23.56 17.92
C HIS A 87 21.12 -23.88 16.97
N LEU A 88 20.50 -22.93 16.25
CA LEU A 88 19.24 -23.21 15.52
C LEU A 88 19.18 -22.61 14.11
N LYS A 89 20.23 -22.79 13.30
CA LYS A 89 20.29 -22.28 11.92
C LYS A 89 19.15 -22.80 11.02
N LEU A 90 18.70 -24.04 11.26
CA LEU A 90 17.63 -24.70 10.49
C LEU A 90 16.21 -24.20 10.85
N ASP A 91 15.98 -23.81 12.12
CA ASP A 91 14.70 -23.20 12.52
C ASP A 91 14.61 -21.74 12.08
N PHE A 92 15.77 -21.06 11.96
CA PHE A 92 15.84 -19.71 11.42
C PHE A 92 15.36 -19.64 9.98
N GLU A 93 15.94 -20.44 9.10
CA GLU A 93 15.59 -20.45 7.67
C GLU A 93 14.11 -20.79 7.44
N LYS A 94 13.58 -21.77 8.17
CA LYS A 94 12.14 -22.12 8.12
C LYS A 94 11.24 -20.97 8.56
N SER A 95 11.59 -20.27 9.64
CA SER A 95 10.78 -19.15 10.15
C SER A 95 10.78 -17.97 9.17
N ILE A 96 11.93 -17.67 8.57
CA ILE A 96 12.06 -16.67 7.51
C ILE A 96 11.18 -17.02 6.31
N GLN A 97 11.22 -18.28 5.85
CA GLN A 97 10.39 -18.71 4.72
C GLN A 97 8.89 -18.59 5.03
N ILE A 98 8.46 -18.89 6.26
CA ILE A 98 7.04 -18.74 6.66
C ILE A 98 6.63 -17.26 6.59
N LEU A 99 7.45 -16.34 7.11
CA LEU A 99 7.18 -14.90 7.08
C LEU A 99 7.14 -14.37 5.65
N GLU A 100 8.07 -14.81 4.80
CA GLU A 100 8.09 -14.46 3.38
C GLU A 100 6.83 -14.92 2.66
N ASN A 101 6.42 -16.18 2.85
CA ASN A 101 5.20 -16.71 2.23
C ASN A 101 3.95 -15.97 2.69
N LYS A 102 3.84 -15.66 3.99
CA LYS A 102 2.73 -14.83 4.54
C LYS A 102 2.71 -13.44 3.89
N PHE A 103 3.87 -12.80 3.77
CA PHE A 103 3.99 -11.47 3.18
C PHE A 103 3.60 -11.49 1.70
N THR A 104 4.10 -12.46 0.93
CA THR A 104 3.78 -12.60 -0.50
C THR A 104 2.28 -12.84 -0.71
N ALA A 105 1.65 -13.71 0.08
CA ALA A 105 0.19 -13.91 0.01
C ALA A 105 -0.59 -12.62 0.31
N ALA A 106 -0.22 -11.90 1.39
CA ALA A 106 -0.84 -10.63 1.73
C ALA A 106 -0.63 -9.54 0.67
N MET A 107 0.52 -9.52 0.01
CA MET A 107 0.80 -8.64 -1.12
C MET A 107 -0.12 -8.95 -2.31
N ILE A 108 -0.28 -10.23 -2.66
CA ILE A 108 -1.20 -10.65 -3.71
C ILE A 108 -2.63 -10.19 -3.42
N ASP A 109 -3.10 -10.38 -2.19
CA ASP A 109 -4.44 -9.98 -1.78
C ASP A 109 -4.65 -8.45 -1.88
N LEU A 110 -3.66 -7.67 -1.46
CA LEU A 110 -3.67 -6.22 -1.62
C LEU A 110 -3.78 -5.82 -3.10
N LEU A 111 -2.94 -6.39 -3.96
CA LEU A 111 -2.92 -6.07 -5.39
C LEU A 111 -4.23 -6.50 -6.07
N LYS A 112 -4.80 -7.66 -5.71
CA LYS A 112 -6.14 -8.11 -6.16
C LYS A 112 -7.23 -7.11 -5.74
N CYS A 113 -7.17 -6.63 -4.49
CA CYS A 113 -8.11 -5.62 -3.97
C CYS A 113 -8.01 -4.30 -4.74
N ILE A 114 -6.79 -3.78 -4.93
CA ILE A 114 -6.53 -2.55 -5.70
C ILE A 114 -7.05 -2.69 -7.13
N ARG A 115 -6.74 -3.80 -7.82
CA ARG A 115 -7.20 -4.06 -9.19
C ARG A 115 -8.72 -4.08 -9.31
N LYS A 116 -9.41 -4.70 -8.34
CA LYS A 116 -10.89 -4.73 -8.30
C LYS A 116 -11.48 -3.33 -8.19
N MET A 117 -10.92 -2.49 -7.34
CA MET A 117 -11.38 -1.11 -7.15
C MET A 117 -11.06 -0.21 -8.35
N SER A 118 -9.89 -0.40 -8.95
CA SER A 118 -9.43 0.31 -10.14
C SER A 118 -10.40 0.22 -11.32
N ARG A 119 -11.08 -0.92 -11.49
CA ARG A 119 -12.12 -1.09 -12.53
C ARG A 119 -13.32 -0.15 -12.35
N LEU A 120 -13.51 0.39 -11.15
CA LEU A 120 -14.62 1.28 -10.80
C LEU A 120 -14.23 2.76 -10.84
N ASP A 121 -12.93 3.08 -10.82
CA ASP A 121 -12.40 4.46 -10.78
C ASP A 121 -11.09 4.53 -11.60
N SER A 122 -11.22 4.65 -12.92
CA SER A 122 -10.13 4.50 -13.91
C SER A 122 -9.05 5.59 -13.87
N GLY A 123 -9.26 6.66 -13.11
CA GLY A 123 -8.30 7.77 -12.95
C GLY A 123 -7.52 7.75 -11.64
N ASN A 124 -7.60 6.67 -10.86
CA ASN A 124 -7.10 6.66 -9.49
C ASN A 124 -5.57 6.56 -9.45
N ILE A 125 -4.94 7.53 -8.77
CA ILE A 125 -3.48 7.63 -8.54
C ILE A 125 -2.91 6.32 -7.97
N ILE A 126 -3.74 5.51 -7.30
CA ILE A 126 -3.40 4.17 -6.80
C ILE A 126 -2.82 3.22 -7.86
N TYR A 127 -3.07 3.45 -9.16
CA TYR A 127 -2.45 2.69 -10.24
C TYR A 127 -0.93 2.86 -10.27
N ASN A 128 -0.40 4.05 -10.00
CA ASN A 128 1.04 4.28 -9.99
C ASN A 128 1.71 3.44 -8.90
N PHE A 129 1.05 3.31 -7.75
CA PHE A 129 1.47 2.40 -6.68
C PHE A 129 1.43 0.93 -7.13
N LEU A 130 0.33 0.49 -7.76
CA LEU A 130 0.23 -0.88 -8.30
C LEU A 130 1.37 -1.20 -9.28
N TYR A 131 1.65 -0.29 -10.23
CA TYR A 131 2.71 -0.46 -11.22
C TYR A 131 4.10 -0.56 -10.59
N ARG A 132 4.40 0.24 -9.55
CA ARG A 132 5.68 0.16 -8.84
C ARG A 132 5.81 -1.13 -8.03
N MET A 133 4.73 -1.53 -7.36
CA MET A 133 4.75 -2.72 -6.51
C MET A 133 4.87 -4.02 -7.30
N ASP A 134 4.38 -4.05 -8.53
CA ASP A 134 4.42 -5.21 -9.42
C ASP A 134 5.25 -4.95 -10.68
N PHE A 135 6.23 -4.03 -10.60
CA PHE A 135 7.06 -3.63 -11.74
C PHE A 135 7.79 -4.81 -12.39
N ASN A 136 8.23 -5.76 -11.57
CA ASN A 136 8.93 -6.97 -12.02
C ASN A 136 7.98 -8.10 -12.44
N GLY A 137 6.65 -7.90 -12.40
CA GLY A 137 5.64 -8.91 -12.76
C GLY A 137 5.52 -10.10 -11.80
N MET A 138 6.34 -10.15 -10.74
CA MET A 138 6.40 -11.26 -9.78
C MET A 138 5.03 -11.63 -9.22
N TYR A 139 4.21 -10.65 -8.86
CA TYR A 139 2.90 -10.90 -8.26
C TYR A 139 1.84 -11.12 -9.35
N THR A 140 1.94 -10.45 -10.50
CA THR A 140 1.07 -10.73 -11.66
C THR A 140 1.14 -12.19 -12.10
N GLU A 141 2.35 -12.75 -12.19
CA GLU A 141 2.55 -14.14 -12.61
C GLU A 141 1.86 -15.11 -11.65
N GLN A 142 1.99 -14.88 -10.33
CA GLN A 142 1.34 -15.69 -9.31
C GLN A 142 -0.18 -15.52 -9.28
N ILE A 143 -0.68 -14.29 -9.47
CA ILE A 143 -2.12 -14.02 -9.59
C ILE A 143 -2.74 -14.77 -10.78
N ASN A 144 -2.07 -14.79 -11.93
CA ASN A 144 -2.56 -15.45 -13.13
C ASN A 144 -2.50 -16.99 -13.03
N MET A 145 -1.53 -17.53 -12.29
CA MET A 145 -1.46 -18.96 -12.00
C MET A 145 -2.66 -19.45 -11.16
N ASP A 146 -3.06 -18.69 -10.14
CA ASP A 146 -4.25 -18.99 -9.32
C ASP A 146 -5.55 -19.02 -10.15
N ASP A 147 -5.71 -18.07 -11.08
CA ASP A 147 -6.90 -17.99 -11.94
C ASP A 147 -6.98 -19.16 -12.92
N THR A 148 -5.85 -19.77 -13.30
CA THR A 148 -5.81 -20.89 -14.25
C THR A 148 -6.26 -22.21 -13.59
N ILE A 149 -6.01 -22.37 -12.29
CA ILE A 149 -6.38 -23.58 -11.53
C ILE A 149 -7.90 -23.66 -11.31
N LEU A 150 -8.60 -22.52 -11.26
CA LEU A 150 -10.07 -22.47 -11.10
C LEU A 150 -10.87 -22.89 -12.35
N TYR A 151 -10.21 -23.10 -13.50
CA TYR A 151 -10.84 -23.55 -14.76
C TYR A 151 -10.38 -24.94 -15.21
N THR A 152 -9.81 -25.74 -14.30
CA THR A 152 -9.46 -27.16 -14.50
C THR A 152 -10.15 -28.04 -13.49
#